data_AF-A0A5M9NCW0-F1
#
_entry.id   AF-A0A5M9NCW0-F1
#
_cell.length_a   1.000
_cell.length_b   1.000
_cell.length_c   1.000
_cell.angle_alpha   90.00
_cell.angle_beta   90.00
_cell.angle_gamma   90.00
#
_symmetry.space_group_name_H-M   'P 1'
#
loop_
_entity.id
_entity.type
_entity.pdbx_description
1 polymer ?
#
loop_
_entity_poly.entity_id
_entity_poly.type
_entity_poly.pdbx_seq_one_letter_code
_entity_poly.pdbx_strand_id
1 'polypeptide(L)'
;MNVFDERRNIISLYSYPKSQDGATAAIILAELKLPYDLHLINTPNEIPNEILSESHKCLPVLTDFDQAGRRVSIRGVEPIASYLIVQDHEEQLSRGGVDIEEMNTLADLIHFPCVAAAGSLGLDIERFPELTAWFNRISQHGAVVNGMAAVQLNVDVYS
;
A
#
# COMPACT_ATOMS: atom_id res chain seq x y z
N MET A 1 13.55 1.29 -34.68
CA MET A 1 13.96 0.11 -33.88
C MET A 1 14.46 0.66 -32.55
N ASN A 2 13.57 0.77 -31.56
CA ASN A 2 13.93 1.22 -30.21
C ASN A 2 14.02 -0.01 -29.34
N VAL A 3 15.24 -0.35 -28.96
CA VAL A 3 15.53 -1.37 -27.95
C VAL A 3 15.59 -0.62 -26.62
N PHE A 4 14.43 -0.29 -26.06
CA PHE A 4 14.36 0.00 -24.63
C PHE A 4 14.24 -1.34 -23.95
N ASP A 5 15.31 -1.71 -23.25
CA ASP A 5 15.44 -2.94 -22.48
C ASP A 5 14.19 -3.11 -21.58
N GLU A 6 13.48 -4.22 -21.74
CA GLU A 6 12.14 -4.51 -21.18
C GLU A 6 12.15 -4.76 -19.66
N ARG A 7 13.09 -4.15 -18.93
CA ARG A 7 13.09 -4.09 -17.48
C ARG A 7 12.50 -2.77 -17.04
N ARG A 8 11.17 -2.62 -17.13
CA ARG A 8 10.49 -1.81 -16.11
C ARG A 8 10.81 -2.52 -14.79
N ASN A 9 11.79 -1.99 -14.06
CA ASN A 9 12.18 -2.57 -12.78
C ASN A 9 10.94 -2.61 -11.90
N ILE A 10 10.63 -3.79 -11.39
CA ILE A 10 9.47 -4.03 -10.54
C ILE A 10 9.56 -3.12 -9.30
N ILE A 11 8.44 -2.50 -8.92
CA ILE A 11 8.34 -1.69 -7.70
C ILE A 11 8.77 -2.56 -6.52
N SER A 12 9.63 -2.05 -5.63
CA SER A 12 10.01 -2.78 -4.42
C SER A 12 9.39 -2.13 -3.20
N LEU A 13 8.64 -2.89 -2.41
CA LEU A 13 8.06 -2.45 -1.14
C LEU A 13 8.79 -3.15 0.02
N TYR A 14 9.33 -2.36 0.94
CA TYR A 14 9.93 -2.85 2.19
C TYR A 14 9.00 -2.54 3.35
N SER A 15 8.71 -3.52 4.20
CA SER A 15 7.87 -3.32 5.38
C SER A 15 8.17 -4.33 6.49
N TYR A 16 7.71 -4.03 7.70
CA TYR A 16 7.68 -5.02 8.77
C TYR A 16 6.53 -6.02 8.56
N PRO A 17 6.71 -7.29 8.94
CA PRO A 17 5.59 -8.21 9.12
C PRO A 17 4.54 -7.60 10.06
N LYS A 18 3.26 -7.82 9.77
CA LYS A 18 2.10 -7.36 10.55
C LYS A 18 1.99 -5.84 10.70
N SER A 19 2.68 -5.06 9.88
CA SER A 19 2.58 -3.59 9.87
C SER A 19 1.28 -3.13 9.23
N GLN A 20 0.54 -2.24 9.90
CA GLN A 20 -0.63 -1.56 9.33
C GLN A 20 -0.22 -0.70 8.13
N ASP A 21 0.81 0.13 8.28
CA ASP A 21 1.30 0.99 7.19
C ASP A 21 1.80 0.15 6.00
N GLY A 22 2.45 -0.97 6.29
CA GLY A 22 2.83 -1.98 5.29
C GLY A 22 1.64 -2.55 4.54
N ALA A 23 0.60 -2.94 5.27
CA ALA A 23 -0.63 -3.45 4.69
C ALA A 23 -1.28 -2.38 3.81
N THR A 24 -1.38 -1.14 4.28
CA THR A 24 -1.96 -0.04 3.49
C THR A 24 -1.24 0.14 2.16
N ALA A 25 0.10 0.21 2.16
CA ALA A 25 0.87 0.31 0.92
C ALA A 25 0.63 -0.89 -0.02
N ALA A 26 0.60 -2.11 0.53
CA ALA A 26 0.35 -3.33 -0.25
C ALA A 26 -1.08 -3.39 -0.82
N ILE A 27 -2.08 -2.90 -0.08
CA ILE A 27 -3.48 -2.81 -0.53
C ILE A 27 -3.59 -1.83 -1.71
N ILE A 28 -2.97 -0.65 -1.61
CA ILE A 28 -2.99 0.33 -2.70
C ILE A 28 -2.34 -0.26 -3.96
N LEU A 29 -1.18 -0.90 -3.83
CA LEU A 29 -0.51 -1.56 -4.97
C LEU A 29 -1.38 -2.66 -5.59
N ALA A 30 -2.08 -3.44 -4.76
CA ALA A 30 -2.99 -4.48 -5.23
C ALA A 30 -4.23 -3.89 -5.93
N GLU A 31 -4.79 -2.80 -5.42
CA GLU A 31 -5.93 -2.10 -6.01
C GLU A 31 -5.60 -1.56 -7.40
N LEU A 32 -4.47 -0.86 -7.49
CA LEU A 32 -3.95 -0.31 -8.73
C LEU A 32 -3.37 -1.38 -9.67
N LYS A 33 -3.37 -2.66 -9.26
CA LYS A 33 -2.84 -3.80 -10.02
C LYS A 33 -1.38 -3.60 -10.46
N LEU A 34 -0.61 -2.90 -9.65
CA LEU A 34 0.79 -2.63 -9.91
C LEU A 34 1.64 -3.83 -9.47
N PRO A 35 2.47 -4.42 -10.33
CA PRO A 35 3.35 -5.50 -9.94
C PRO A 35 4.46 -4.97 -9.02
N TYR A 36 4.68 -5.65 -7.89
CA TYR A 36 5.70 -5.28 -6.92
C TYR A 36 6.34 -6.51 -6.28
N ASP A 37 7.59 -6.34 -5.84
CA ASP A 37 8.31 -7.28 -4.99
C ASP A 37 8.23 -6.79 -3.54
N LEU A 38 7.70 -7.65 -2.66
CA LEU A 38 7.60 -7.38 -1.23
C LEU A 38 8.80 -7.94 -0.47
N HIS A 39 9.47 -7.07 0.29
CA HIS A 39 10.55 -7.42 1.18
C HIS A 39 10.11 -7.22 2.63
N LEU A 40 9.71 -8.32 3.27
CA LEU A 40 9.45 -8.31 4.71
C LEU A 40 10.77 -8.37 5.48
N ILE A 41 11.01 -7.36 6.31
CA ILE A 41 12.25 -7.19 7.05
C ILE A 41 11.95 -7.07 8.54
N ASN A 42 12.88 -7.48 9.39
CA ASN A 42 12.70 -7.39 10.85
C ASN A 42 13.40 -6.16 11.44
N THR A 43 14.44 -5.70 10.75
CA THR A 43 15.21 -4.51 11.09
C THR A 43 15.46 -3.69 9.84
N PRO A 44 15.43 -2.36 9.92
CA PRO A 44 15.62 -1.55 8.73
C PRO A 44 17.10 -1.46 8.30
N ASN A 45 18.01 -2.17 8.96
CA ASN A 45 19.39 -2.45 8.51
C ASN A 45 19.45 -3.51 7.39
N GLU A 46 18.38 -4.28 7.20
CA GLU A 46 18.25 -5.22 6.09
C GLU A 46 18.02 -4.50 4.76
N ILE A 47 17.62 -3.23 4.78
CA ILE A 47 17.47 -2.41 3.59
C ILE A 47 18.85 -1.87 3.17
N PRO A 48 19.25 -2.02 1.90
CA PRO A 48 20.48 -1.43 1.38
C PRO A 48 20.55 0.08 1.67
N ASN A 49 21.72 0.56 2.10
CA ASN A 49 21.94 1.97 2.41
C ASN A 49 21.77 2.91 1.20
N GLU A 50 21.83 2.38 -0.03
CA GLU A 50 21.49 3.09 -1.27
C GLU A 50 20.00 3.44 -1.37
N ILE A 51 19.13 2.69 -0.68
CA ILE A 51 17.68 2.83 -0.68
C ILE A 51 17.21 3.62 0.55
N LEU A 52 17.79 3.32 1.72
CA LEU A 52 17.42 3.96 2.98
C LEU A 52 18.66 4.26 3.83
N SER A 53 18.96 5.55 4.03
CA SER A 53 20.06 5.97 4.89
C SER A 53 19.78 5.67 6.36
N GLU A 54 20.84 5.47 7.15
CA GLU A 54 20.72 4.93 8.51
C GLU A 54 19.99 5.83 9.51
N SER A 55 19.89 7.12 9.21
CA SER A 55 19.53 8.15 10.17
C SER A 55 18.02 8.36 10.35
N HIS A 56 17.16 7.87 9.44
CA HIS A 56 15.71 8.15 9.45
C HIS A 56 14.88 6.97 8.90
N LYS A 57 14.98 5.81 9.54
CA LYS A 57 14.34 4.57 9.08
C LYS A 57 12.85 4.52 9.46
N CYS A 58 12.00 5.07 8.60
CA CYS A 58 10.54 4.92 8.67
C CYS A 58 10.09 3.93 7.59
N LEU A 59 9.37 2.87 8.01
CA LEU A 59 8.76 1.88 7.13
C LEU A 59 7.26 2.14 7.03
N PRO A 60 6.60 1.83 5.90
CA PRO A 60 7.16 1.19 4.71
C PRO A 60 8.03 2.10 3.85
N VAL A 61 8.86 1.50 3.01
CA VAL A 61 9.63 2.19 1.96
C VAL A 61 9.28 1.60 0.61
N LEU A 62 8.86 2.44 -0.32
CA LEU A 62 8.64 2.09 -1.71
C LEU A 62 9.80 2.59 -2.56
N THR A 63 10.27 1.74 -3.45
CA THR A 63 11.28 2.07 -4.44
C THR A 63 10.71 1.81 -5.83
N ASP A 64 10.82 2.81 -6.68
CA ASP A 64 10.38 2.76 -8.08
C ASP A 64 11.41 3.48 -8.96
N PHE A 65 11.19 3.47 -10.27
CA PHE A 65 11.93 4.25 -11.25
C PHE A 65 11.00 5.28 -11.89
N ASP A 66 11.37 6.56 -11.82
CA ASP A 66 10.60 7.62 -12.47
C ASP A 66 10.62 7.48 -14.00
N GLN A 67 9.84 8.31 -14.71
CA GLN A 67 9.79 8.33 -16.17
C GLN A 67 11.16 8.62 -16.84
N ALA A 68 12.11 9.19 -16.09
CA ALA A 68 13.49 9.45 -16.54
C ALA A 68 14.45 8.29 -16.21
N GLY A 69 13.95 7.17 -15.66
CA GLY A 69 14.74 6.01 -15.28
C GLY A 69 15.57 6.20 -14.00
N ARG A 70 15.27 7.23 -13.19
CA ARG A 70 15.95 7.46 -11.92
C ARG A 70 15.23 6.73 -10.80
N ARG A 71 15.99 6.04 -9.95
CA ARG A 71 15.44 5.40 -8.75
C ARG A 71 14.90 6.46 -7.80
N VAL A 72 13.65 6.31 -7.38
CA VAL A 72 13.01 7.08 -6.32
C VAL A 72 12.80 6.20 -5.10
N SER A 73 12.95 6.76 -3.91
CA SER A 73 12.73 6.08 -2.62
C SER A 73 11.79 6.94 -1.78
N ILE A 74 10.60 6.42 -1.51
CA ILE A 74 9.51 7.12 -0.83
C ILE A 74 9.24 6.39 0.48
N ARG A 75 9.05 7.14 1.56
CA ARG A 75 8.95 6.61 2.93
C ARG A 75 7.64 7.00 3.58
N GLY A 76 7.07 6.06 4.32
CA GLY A 76 5.80 6.25 5.03
C GLY A 76 4.61 6.08 4.12
N VAL A 77 3.46 5.78 4.72
CA VAL A 77 2.24 5.43 3.98
C VAL A 77 1.65 6.60 3.21
N GLU A 78 1.57 7.81 3.79
CA GLU A 78 0.93 8.95 3.13
C GLU A 78 1.70 9.43 1.88
N PRO A 79 3.06 9.56 1.91
CA PRO A 79 3.80 9.90 0.71
C PRO A 79 3.75 8.80 -0.35
N ILE A 80 3.73 7.53 0.05
CA ILE A 80 3.59 6.39 -0.88
C ILE A 80 2.21 6.42 -1.54
N ALA A 81 1.13 6.56 -0.76
CA ALA A 81 -0.22 6.65 -1.29
C ALA A 81 -0.36 7.81 -2.28
N SER A 82 0.12 8.99 -1.90
CA SER A 82 0.10 10.17 -2.79
C SER A 82 0.86 9.92 -4.08
N TYR A 83 2.06 9.32 -4.01
CA TYR A 83 2.86 9.01 -5.19
C TYR A 83 2.13 8.06 -6.15
N LEU A 84 1.60 6.95 -5.63
CA LEU A 84 0.92 5.94 -6.43
C LEU A 84 -0.38 6.47 -7.05
N ILE A 85 -1.17 7.25 -6.31
CA ILE A 85 -2.40 7.85 -6.80
C ILE A 85 -2.12 8.85 -7.93
N VAL A 86 -1.09 9.70 -7.76
CA VAL A 86 -0.73 10.67 -8.81
C VAL A 86 -0.24 9.95 -10.07
N GLN A 87 0.59 8.92 -9.90
CA GLN A 87 1.11 8.12 -11.01
C GLN A 87 -0.02 7.43 -11.78
N ASP A 88 -0.94 6.76 -11.07
CA ASP A 88 -2.09 6.12 -11.70
C ASP A 88 -3.00 7.14 -12.39
N HIS A 89 -3.27 8.29 -11.75
CA HIS A 89 -4.10 9.35 -12.33
C HIS A 89 -3.49 9.93 -13.63
N GLU A 90 -2.18 10.15 -13.68
CA GLU A 90 -1.50 10.55 -14.92
C GLU A 90 -1.67 9.51 -16.03
N GLU A 91 -1.58 8.22 -15.68
CA GLU A 91 -1.84 7.13 -16.62
C GLU A 91 -3.31 7.07 -17.06
N GLN A 92 -4.27 7.26 -16.16
CA GLN A 92 -5.71 7.28 -16.47
C GLN A 92 -6.09 8.49 -17.35
N LEU A 93 -5.58 9.68 -17.05
CA LEU A 93 -5.76 10.87 -17.89
C LEU A 93 -5.27 10.64 -19.32
N SER A 94 -4.12 9.95 -19.48
CA SER A 94 -3.62 9.56 -20.80
C SER A 94 -4.56 8.59 -21.54
N ARG A 95 -5.42 7.87 -20.80
CA ARG A 95 -6.41 6.89 -21.30
C ARG A 95 -7.83 7.43 -21.44
N GLY A 96 -8.10 8.67 -21.06
CA GLY A 96 -9.31 9.39 -21.43
C GLY A 96 -10.36 9.66 -20.33
N GLY A 97 -10.00 9.59 -19.05
CA GLY A 97 -10.89 10.02 -17.96
C GLY A 97 -10.53 9.41 -16.61
N VAL A 98 -11.11 9.95 -15.54
CA VAL A 98 -10.87 9.55 -14.15
C VAL A 98 -12.23 9.22 -13.52
N ASP A 99 -12.31 8.08 -12.84
CA ASP A 99 -13.53 7.66 -12.13
C ASP A 99 -13.49 8.15 -10.66
N ILE A 100 -14.47 8.99 -10.28
CA ILE A 100 -14.56 9.55 -8.92
C ILE A 100 -14.96 8.48 -7.90
N GLU A 101 -15.69 7.43 -8.32
CA GLU A 101 -16.06 6.31 -7.45
C GLU A 101 -14.83 5.49 -7.03
N GLU A 102 -13.83 5.39 -7.92
CA GLU A 102 -12.55 4.74 -7.66
C GLU A 102 -11.72 5.51 -6.61
N MET A 103 -11.74 6.85 -6.65
CA MET A 103 -11.06 7.68 -5.63
C MET A 103 -11.68 7.54 -4.23
N ASN A 104 -13.00 7.43 -4.13
CA ASN A 104 -13.66 7.18 -2.84
C ASN A 104 -13.31 5.80 -2.29
N THR A 105 -13.14 4.80 -3.17
CA THR A 105 -12.71 3.46 -2.80
C THR A 105 -11.28 3.46 -2.23
N LEU A 106 -10.35 4.22 -2.82
CA LEU A 106 -8.98 4.33 -2.31
C LEU A 106 -8.91 4.93 -0.89
N ALA A 107 -9.74 5.93 -0.60
CA ALA A 107 -9.81 6.49 0.76
C ALA A 107 -10.26 5.43 1.79
N ASP A 108 -11.28 4.63 1.45
CA ASP A 108 -11.73 3.52 2.30
C ASP A 108 -10.61 2.49 2.52
N LEU A 109 -9.89 2.13 1.46
CA LEU A 109 -8.79 1.16 1.49
C LEU A 109 -7.60 1.65 2.33
N ILE A 110 -7.27 2.94 2.26
CA ILE A 110 -6.15 3.53 3.02
C ILE A 110 -6.38 3.41 4.53
N HIS A 111 -7.61 3.66 4.98
CA HIS A 111 -7.95 3.69 6.41
C HIS A 111 -8.27 2.30 6.98
N PHE A 112 -8.57 1.31 6.13
CA PHE A 112 -8.98 -0.01 6.56
C PHE A 112 -7.99 -0.69 7.54
N PRO A 113 -6.67 -0.78 7.27
CA PRO A 113 -5.75 -1.48 8.18
C PRO A 113 -5.68 -0.90 9.59
N CYS A 114 -5.86 0.43 9.72
CA CYS A 114 -5.94 1.10 11.01
C CYS A 114 -7.19 0.65 11.79
N VAL A 115 -8.35 0.66 11.15
CA VAL A 115 -9.61 0.22 11.78
C VAL A 115 -9.59 -1.28 12.08
N ALA A 116 -9.02 -2.11 11.20
CA ALA A 116 -8.89 -3.55 11.40
C ALA A 116 -8.09 -3.93 12.63
N ALA A 117 -7.12 -3.10 13.02
CA ALA A 117 -6.34 -3.31 14.22
C ALA A 117 -6.95 -2.72 15.50
N ALA A 118 -8.07 -2.00 15.41
CA ALA A 118 -8.72 -1.37 16.56
C ALA A 118 -9.10 -2.39 17.64
N GLY A 119 -9.51 -3.61 17.23
CA GLY A 119 -9.82 -4.71 18.16
C GLY A 119 -8.65 -5.14 19.03
N SER A 120 -7.48 -5.22 18.43
CA SER A 120 -6.22 -5.53 19.12
C SER A 120 -5.86 -4.49 20.18
N LEU A 121 -6.42 -3.28 20.09
CA LEU A 121 -6.27 -2.19 21.05
C LEU A 121 -7.42 -2.15 22.07
N GLY A 122 -8.33 -3.12 22.05
CA GLY A 122 -9.50 -3.17 22.92
C GLY A 122 -10.62 -2.20 22.52
N LEU A 123 -10.58 -1.66 21.30
CA LEU A 123 -11.64 -0.83 20.76
C LEU A 123 -12.68 -1.72 20.09
N ASP A 124 -13.88 -1.70 20.64
CA ASP A 124 -15.03 -2.44 20.13
C ASP A 124 -15.76 -1.61 19.06
N ILE A 125 -15.53 -1.97 17.78
CA ILE A 125 -16.17 -1.32 16.64
C ILE A 125 -17.62 -1.76 16.44
N GLU A 126 -18.06 -2.90 17.02
CA GLU A 126 -19.43 -3.42 16.90
C GLU A 126 -20.45 -2.46 17.52
N ARG A 127 -20.00 -1.61 18.45
CA ARG A 127 -20.79 -0.52 19.04
C ARG A 127 -21.23 0.53 18.03
N PHE A 128 -20.60 0.58 16.86
CA PHE A 128 -20.87 1.54 15.80
C PHE A 128 -21.38 0.77 14.56
N PRO A 129 -22.70 0.66 14.35
CA PRO A 129 -23.27 -0.22 13.33
C PRO A 129 -22.84 0.16 11.90
N GLU A 130 -22.78 1.47 11.60
CA GLU A 130 -22.32 1.95 10.29
C GLU A 130 -20.84 1.64 10.04
N LEU A 131 -19.98 1.78 11.07
CA LEU A 131 -18.56 1.44 10.97
C LEU A 131 -18.36 -0.07 10.81
N THR A 132 -19.17 -0.87 11.49
CA THR A 132 -19.17 -2.34 11.37
C THR A 132 -19.62 -2.79 9.99
N ALA A 133 -20.69 -2.17 9.44
CA ALA A 133 -21.17 -2.46 8.09
C ALA A 133 -20.12 -2.08 7.03
N TRP A 134 -19.50 -0.90 7.18
CA TRP A 134 -18.38 -0.48 6.34
C TRP A 134 -17.21 -1.47 6.43
N PHE A 135 -16.82 -1.86 7.63
CA PHE A 135 -15.72 -2.79 7.87
C PHE A 135 -15.96 -4.14 7.20
N ASN A 136 -17.12 -4.72 7.41
CA ASN A 136 -17.50 -6.01 6.83
C ASN A 136 -17.49 -5.94 5.30
N ARG A 137 -17.95 -4.84 4.70
CA ARG A 137 -17.90 -4.62 3.26
C ARG A 137 -16.46 -4.54 2.73
N ILE A 138 -15.62 -3.68 3.34
CA ILE A 138 -14.25 -3.45 2.86
C ILE A 138 -13.34 -4.65 3.13
N SER A 139 -13.57 -5.41 4.21
CA SER A 139 -12.80 -6.62 4.54
C SER A 139 -12.86 -7.71 3.44
N GLN A 140 -13.91 -7.70 2.62
CA GLN A 140 -14.11 -8.63 1.51
C GLN A 140 -13.48 -8.14 0.20
N HIS A 141 -12.94 -6.91 0.17
CA HIS A 141 -12.30 -6.36 -1.02
C HIS A 141 -11.05 -7.16 -1.38
N GLY A 142 -10.90 -7.54 -2.66
CA GLY A 142 -9.79 -8.39 -3.09
C GLY A 142 -8.41 -7.78 -2.78
N ALA A 143 -8.26 -6.47 -2.96
CA ALA A 143 -7.02 -5.76 -2.62
C ALA A 143 -6.73 -5.77 -1.12
N VAL A 144 -7.76 -5.64 -0.27
CA VAL A 144 -7.63 -5.73 1.20
C VAL A 144 -7.14 -7.10 1.61
N VAL A 145 -7.82 -8.16 1.14
CA VAL A 145 -7.45 -9.55 1.45
C VAL A 145 -6.00 -9.82 1.02
N ASN A 146 -5.63 -9.42 -0.20
CA ASN A 146 -4.29 -9.66 -0.72
C ASN A 146 -3.22 -8.86 0.01
N GLY A 147 -3.43 -7.55 0.23
CA GLY A 147 -2.45 -6.67 0.86
C GLY A 147 -2.20 -7.01 2.34
N MET A 148 -3.26 -7.32 3.08
CA MET A 148 -3.16 -7.77 4.48
C MET A 148 -2.41 -9.11 4.58
N ALA A 149 -2.75 -10.08 3.72
CA ALA A 149 -2.07 -11.36 3.65
C ALA A 149 -0.59 -11.23 3.25
N ALA A 150 -0.27 -10.34 2.30
CA ALA A 150 1.09 -10.13 1.82
C ALA A 150 2.03 -9.71 2.97
N VAL A 151 1.54 -8.87 3.90
CA VAL A 151 2.31 -8.48 5.09
C VAL A 151 2.03 -9.34 6.32
N GLN A 152 1.32 -10.46 6.19
CA GLN A 152 0.99 -11.39 7.28
C GLN A 152 0.12 -10.77 8.39
N LEU A 153 -0.61 -9.70 8.10
CA LEU A 153 -1.54 -9.07 9.03
C LEU A 153 -2.90 -9.77 8.94
N ASN A 154 -3.25 -10.51 9.97
CA ASN A 154 -4.56 -11.14 10.08
C ASN A 154 -5.55 -10.19 10.72
N VAL A 155 -6.78 -10.20 10.22
CA VAL A 155 -7.90 -9.49 10.80
C VAL A 155 -8.78 -10.51 11.50
N ASP A 156 -9.00 -10.31 12.80
CA ASP A 156 -10.06 -11.05 13.48
C ASP A 156 -11.39 -10.52 12.95
N VAL A 157 -12.10 -11.34 12.18
CA VAL A 157 -13.42 -10.99 11.66
C VAL A 157 -14.40 -11.02 12.82
N TYR A 158 -14.94 -9.86 13.17
CA TYR A 158 -16.04 -9.73 14.12
C TYR A 158 -17.25 -10.52 13.60
N SER A 159 -17.71 -11.49 14.40
CA SER A 159 -18.72 -12.50 14.04
C SER A 159 -20.04 -12.25 14.74
#